data_AF-A0A7J4TMU1-F1
#
_entry.id   AF-A0A7J4TMU1-F1
#
_cell.length_a   1.000
_cell.length_b   1.000
_cell.length_c   1.000
_cell.angle_alpha   90.00
_cell.angle_beta   90.00
_cell.angle_gamma   90.00
#
_symmetry.space_group_name_H-M   'P 1'
#
loop_
_entity.id
_entity.type
_entity.pdbx_description
1 polymer ?
#
loop_
_entity_poly.entity_id
_entity_poly.type
_entity_poly.pdbx_seq_one_letter_code
_entity_poly.pdbx_strand_id
1 'polypeptide(L)' 'MSSEKSITAPSEGELVVVSVTTVKQNGAYVSLDEFDGLEGFIFIGEIASGWVKN' A
#
# COMPACT_ATOMS: atom_id res chain seq x y z
N MET A 1 -24.74 12.48 13.59
CA MET A 1 -24.90 11.67 12.37
C MET A 1 -23.54 11.62 11.72
N SER A 2 -22.92 10.44 11.77
CA SER A 2 -21.53 10.19 11.37
C SER A 2 -21.28 10.67 9.95
N SER A 3 -20.26 11.51 9.77
CA SER A 3 -19.77 11.88 8.44
C SER A 3 -19.22 10.62 7.77
N GLU A 4 -19.95 10.10 6.79
CA GLU A 4 -19.44 9.11 5.84
C GLU A 4 -18.27 9.78 5.10
N LYS A 5 -17.04 9.62 5.59
CA LYS A 5 -15.85 10.11 4.89
C LYS A 5 -15.74 9.23 3.65
N SER A 6 -16.08 9.78 2.49
CA SER A 6 -15.94 9.09 1.21
C SER A 6 -14.48 8.67 1.06
N ILE A 7 -14.22 7.39 1.33
CA ILE A 7 -12.91 6.78 1.14
C ILE A 7 -12.63 6.82 -0.35
N THR A 8 -11.85 7.81 -0.74
CA THR A 8 -11.33 7.92 -2.11
C THR A 8 -10.26 6.85 -2.18
N ALA A 9 -10.48 5.82 -2.97
CA ALA A 9 -9.47 4.81 -3.27
C ALA A 9 -8.79 5.18 -4.60
N PRO A 10 -7.50 4.86 -4.77
CA PRO A 10 -6.85 5.04 -6.07
C PRO A 10 -7.51 4.16 -7.12
N SER A 11 -7.45 4.61 -8.37
CA SER A 11 -7.89 3.84 -9.53
C SER A 11 -6.85 2.79 -9.92
N GLU A 12 -7.27 1.74 -10.62
CA GLU A 12 -6.35 0.73 -11.13
C GLU A 12 -5.32 1.37 -12.10
N GLY A 13 -4.03 1.07 -11.89
CA GLY A 13 -2.94 1.63 -12.68
C GLY A 13 -2.51 3.05 -12.31
N GLU A 14 -3.16 3.67 -11.33
CA GLU A 14 -2.75 4.96 -10.78
C GLU A 14 -1.45 4.82 -9.98
N LEU A 15 -0.51 5.74 -10.19
CA LEU A 15 0.73 5.81 -9.43
C LEU A 15 0.48 6.57 -8.12
N VAL A 16 0.86 5.96 -7.00
CA VAL A 16 0.66 6.51 -5.65
C VAL A 16 1.96 6.54 -4.87
N VAL A 17 2.05 7.47 -3.92
CA VAL A 17 3.14 7.51 -2.94
C VAL A 17 2.69 6.85 -1.64
N VAL A 18 3.53 5.98 -1.10
CA VAL A 18 3.21 5.19 0.09
C VAL A 18 4.39 5.16 1.06
N SER A 19 4.07 5.10 2.35
CA SER A 19 5.04 4.91 3.44
C SER A 19 4.98 3.47 3.96
N VAL A 20 6.12 2.79 4.09
CA VAL A 20 6.18 1.41 4.59
C VAL A 20 5.96 1.38 6.10
N THR A 21 4.94 0.64 6.55
CA THR A 21 4.60 0.53 7.98
C THR A 21 5.10 -0.76 8.59
N THR A 22 5.10 -1.89 7.86
CA THR A 22 5.56 -3.18 8.37
C THR A 22 6.06 -4.08 7.25
N VAL A 23 7.26 -4.64 7.43
CA VAL A 23 7.85 -5.64 6.50
C VAL A 23 7.62 -7.06 7.03
N LYS A 24 7.16 -7.96 6.16
CA LYS A 24 6.96 -9.40 6.42
C LYS A 24 7.72 -10.22 5.37
N GLN A 25 7.79 -11.54 5.58
CA GLN A 25 8.47 -12.45 4.62
C GLN A 25 7.77 -12.52 3.26
N ASN A 26 6.45 -12.31 3.21
CA ASN A 26 5.63 -12.40 2.01
C ASN A 26 5.35 -11.05 1.34
N GLY A 27 5.83 -9.94 1.90
CA GLY A 27 5.54 -8.61 1.38
C GLY A 27 5.67 -7.50 2.42
N ALA A 28 5.10 -6.34 2.11
CA ALA A 28 5.11 -5.17 2.99
C ALA A 28 3.71 -4.55 3.09
N TYR A 29 3.33 -4.18 4.31
CA TYR A 29 2.19 -3.30 4.55
C TYR A 29 2.65 -1.85 4.45
N VAL A 30 1.82 -1.03 3.83
CA VAL A 30 2.10 0.39 3.56
C VAL A 30 0.87 1.24 3.88
N SER A 31 1.09 2.51 4.22
CA SER A 31 0.03 3.53 4.28
C SER A 31 0.10 4.40 3.04
N LEU A 32 -1.04 4.73 2.45
CA LEU A 32 -1.09 5.61 1.29
C LEU A 32 -1.11 7.07 1.76
N ASP A 33 -0.07 7.83 1.40
CA ASP A 33 0.15 9.17 1.96
C ASP A 33 -0.93 10.18 1.49
N GLU A 34 -1.45 10.00 0.28
CA GLU A 34 -2.51 10.83 -0.31
C GLU A 34 -3.93 10.33 0.03
N PHE A 35 -4.05 9.12 0.60
CA PHE A 35 -5.33 8.45 0.85
C PHE A 35 -5.47 8.12 2.33
N ASP A 36 -5.96 9.12 3.04
CA ASP A 36 -6.09 9.19 4.48
C ASP A 36 -6.83 7.97 5.08
N GLY A 37 -6.12 7.15 5.84
CA GLY A 37 -6.68 5.95 6.49
C GLY A 37 -6.78 4.72 5.58
N LEU A 38 -6.19 4.76 4.39
CA LEU A 38 -6.09 3.60 3.50
C LEU A 38 -4.76 2.88 3.71
N GLU A 39 -4.84 1.57 3.94
CA GLU A 39 -3.68 0.67 4.01
C GLU A 39 -3.56 -0.12 2.71
N GLY A 40 -2.32 -0.32 2.27
CA GLY A 40 -1.95 -1.12 1.12
C GLY A 40 -1.10 -2.32 1.52
N PHE A 41 -1.05 -3.32 0.64
CA PHE A 41 -0.14 -4.45 0.75
C PHE A 41 0.58 -4.67 -0.57
N ILE A 42 1.90 -4.76 -0.51
CA ILE A 42 2.77 -5.04 -1.67
C ILE A 42 3.30 -6.47 -1.50
N PHE A 43 2.88 -7.36 -2.39
CA PHE A 43 3.38 -8.73 -2.41
C PHE A 43 4.85 -8.77 -2.83
N ILE A 44 5.66 -9.63 -2.22
CA ILE A 44 7.11 -9.70 -2.48
C ILE A 44 7.47 -9.96 -3.94
N GLY A 45 6.62 -10.67 -4.69
CA GLY A 45 6.80 -10.90 -6.13
C GLY A 45 6.69 -9.64 -6.99
N GLU A 46 6.04 -8.59 -6.49
CA GLU A 46 5.90 -7.30 -7.18
C GLU A 46 7.03 -6.32 -6.83
N ILE A 47 7.80 -6.59 -5.76
CA ILE A 47 8.91 -5.74 -5.32
C ILE A 47 10.13 -5.93 -6.21
N ALA A 48 10.40 -7.17 -6.63
CA ALA A 48 11.47 -7.49 -7.55
C ALA A 48 11.16 -8.77 -8.33
N SER A 49 11.52 -8.78 -9.62
CA SER A 49 11.39 -9.94 -10.51
C SER A 49 12.41 -11.07 -10.23
N GLY A 50 13.10 -11.05 -9.08
CA GLY A 50 14.24 -11.92 -8.77
C GLY A 50 14.35 -12.21 -7.27
N TRP A 51 15.45 -12.86 -6.87
CA TRP A 51 15.62 -13.27 -5.47
C TRP A 51 15.87 -12.06 -4.56
N VAL A 52 14.90 -11.76 -3.69
CA VAL A 52 15.02 -10.76 -2.63
C VAL A 52 15.73 -11.39 -1.44
N LYS A 53 16.87 -10.83 -1.06
CA LYS A 53 17.66 -11.22 0.12
C LYS A 53 17.83 -10.01 1.03
N ASN A 54 17.72 -10.24 2.34
CA ASN A 54 18.07 -9.27 3.38
C ASN A 54 19.57 -9.29 3.69
#